data_AF-A0A1D9BA64-F1
#
_entry.id   AF-A0A1D9BA64-F1
#
_cell.length_a   1.000
_cell.length_b   1.000
_cell.length_c   1.000
_cell.angle_alpha   90.00
_cell.angle_beta   90.00
_cell.angle_gamma   90.00
#
_symmetry.space_group_name_H-M   'P 1'
#
loop_
_entity.id
_entity.type
_entity.pdbx_description
1 polymer ?
#
loop_
_entity_poly.entity_id
_entity_poly.type
_entity_poly.pdbx_seq_one_letter_code
_entity_poly.pdbx_strand_id
1 'polypeptide(L)'
;MAAPDSLAALRTLRDSLLGVQAALDSGDPDTVLDALARYDAAADAQQVVDWRASPQRAQAEALLRESQALLAALMPLIRQARDESQGALQNLHNTDKLNRAYR
;
A
#
# COMPACT_ATOMS: atom_id res chain seq x y z
N MET A 1 -9.85 -22.89 -20.91
CA MET A 1 -9.14 -21.72 -20.36
C MET A 1 -8.98 -21.98 -18.88
N ALA A 2 -7.76 -22.11 -18.37
CA ALA A 2 -7.51 -22.38 -16.95
C ALA A 2 -7.93 -21.16 -16.13
N ALA A 3 -8.66 -21.36 -15.03
CA ALA A 3 -8.94 -20.28 -14.09
C ALA A 3 -7.60 -19.71 -13.58
N PRO A 4 -7.44 -18.38 -13.47
CA PRO A 4 -6.25 -17.79 -12.88
C PRO A 4 -6.02 -18.38 -11.49
N ASP A 5 -4.77 -18.78 -11.21
CA ASP A 5 -4.41 -19.43 -9.95
C ASP A 5 -4.64 -18.46 -8.79
N SER A 6 -5.64 -18.76 -7.96
CA SER A 6 -6.04 -17.98 -6.81
C SER A 6 -4.90 -17.73 -5.83
N LEU A 7 -3.97 -18.69 -5.70
CA LEU A 7 -2.81 -18.52 -4.85
C LEU A 7 -1.78 -17.57 -5.47
N ALA A 8 -1.61 -17.60 -6.79
CA ALA A 8 -0.70 -16.67 -7.45
C ALA A 8 -1.15 -15.23 -7.23
N ALA A 9 -2.46 -14.96 -7.36
CA ALA A 9 -3.02 -13.65 -7.07
C ALA A 9 -2.79 -13.22 -5.61
N LEU A 10 -3.00 -14.12 -4.64
CA LEU A 10 -2.75 -13.87 -3.21
C LEU A 10 -1.28 -13.62 -2.88
N ARG A 11 -0.36 -14.32 -3.55
CA ARG A 11 1.07 -14.05 -3.43
C ARG A 11 1.43 -12.68 -4.00
N THR A 12 0.91 -12.33 -5.18
CA THR A 12 1.14 -11.00 -5.77
C THR A 12 0.66 -9.88 -4.86
N LEU A 13 -0.51 -10.03 -4.23
CA LEU A 13 -1.01 -9.03 -3.27
C LEU A 13 -0.08 -8.90 -2.06
N ARG A 14 0.30 -10.02 -1.44
CA ARG A 14 1.26 -10.01 -0.32
C ARG A 14 2.58 -9.37 -0.72
N ASP A 15 3.12 -9.71 -1.88
CA ASP A 15 4.40 -9.19 -2.35
C ASP A 15 4.33 -7.68 -2.64
N SER A 16 3.19 -7.20 -3.13
CA SER A 16 2.95 -5.75 -3.29
C SER A 16 2.90 -5.01 -1.95
N LEU A 17 2.31 -5.61 -0.90
CA LEU A 17 2.33 -5.06 0.46
C LEU A 17 3.74 -4.99 1.05
N LEU A 18 4.56 -6.02 0.83
CA LEU A 18 5.97 -5.99 1.22
C LEU A 18 6.74 -4.89 0.46
N GLY A 19 6.39 -4.66 -0.80
CA GLY A 19 6.92 -3.52 -1.57
C GLY A 19 6.55 -2.17 -0.97
N VAL A 20 5.31 -2.00 -0.48
CA VAL A 20 4.87 -0.79 0.24
C VAL A 20 5.66 -0.61 1.53
N GLN A 21 5.88 -1.68 2.29
CA GLN A 21 6.70 -1.64 3.50
C GLN A 21 8.13 -1.16 3.20
N ALA A 22 8.79 -1.78 2.22
CA ALA A 22 10.15 -1.40 1.83
C ALA A 22 10.22 0.04 1.32
N ALA A 23 9.18 0.52 0.62
CA ALA A 23 9.10 1.89 0.17
C ALA A 23 8.96 2.87 1.35
N LEU A 24 8.14 2.56 2.34
CA LEU A 24 8.01 3.36 3.55
C LEU A 24 9.33 3.40 4.34
N ASP A 25 10.04 2.28 4.44
CA ASP A 25 11.35 2.21 5.10
C ASP A 25 12.42 3.05 4.38
N SER A 26 12.27 3.27 3.06
CA SER A 26 13.18 4.13 2.30
C SER A 26 13.00 5.62 2.58
N GLY A 27 11.83 6.03 3.09
CA GLY A 27 11.47 7.43 3.32
C GLY A 27 11.25 8.26 2.04
N ASP A 28 11.35 7.66 0.85
CA ASP A 28 11.13 8.35 -0.42
C ASP A 28 9.64 8.38 -0.79
N PRO A 29 8.98 9.56 -0.79
CA PRO A 29 7.56 9.67 -1.04
C PRO A 29 7.15 9.22 -2.45
N ASP A 30 8.00 9.42 -3.46
CA ASP A 30 7.69 8.99 -4.83
C ASP A 30 7.66 7.46 -4.92
N THR A 31 8.66 6.79 -4.34
CA THR A 31 8.71 5.33 -4.25
C THR A 31 7.53 4.76 -3.45
N VAL A 32 7.08 5.44 -2.38
CA VAL A 32 5.89 5.05 -1.60
C VAL A 32 4.63 5.13 -2.45
N LEU A 33 4.43 6.22 -3.19
CA LEU A 33 3.27 6.39 -4.07
C LEU A 33 3.23 5.33 -5.17
N ASP A 34 4.37 5.04 -5.81
CA ASP A 34 4.50 4.00 -6.82
C ASP A 34 4.23 2.59 -6.26
N ALA A 35 4.65 2.33 -5.02
CA ALA A 35 4.36 1.07 -4.35
C ALA A 35 2.87 0.91 -4.01
N LEU A 36 2.22 1.97 -3.53
CA LEU A 36 0.78 1.99 -3.24
C LEU A 36 -0.05 1.79 -4.50
N ALA A 37 0.30 2.46 -5.61
CA ALA A 37 -0.39 2.29 -6.89
C ALA A 37 -0.29 0.83 -7.42
N ARG A 38 0.86 0.18 -7.24
CA ARG A 38 1.04 -1.24 -7.59
C ARG A 38 0.20 -2.16 -6.69
N TYR A 39 0.10 -1.84 -5.40
CA TYR A 39 -0.77 -2.57 -4.48
C TYR A 39 -2.25 -2.46 -4.88
N ASP A 40 -2.73 -1.26 -5.19
CA ASP A 40 -4.12 -1.04 -5.61
C ASP A 40 -4.45 -1.84 -6.89
N ALA A 41 -3.55 -1.82 -7.88
CA ALA A 41 -3.71 -2.62 -9.10
C ALA A 41 -3.75 -4.13 -8.81
N ALA A 42 -2.96 -4.61 -7.84
CA ALA A 42 -2.97 -6.02 -7.42
C ALA A 42 -4.25 -6.38 -6.64
N ALA A 43 -4.77 -5.46 -5.84
CA ALA A 43 -6.01 -5.64 -5.08
C ALA A 43 -7.24 -5.69 -6.01
N ASP A 44 -7.29 -4.82 -7.01
CA ASP A 44 -8.38 -4.82 -8.01
C ASP A 44 -8.38 -6.10 -8.84
N ALA A 45 -7.20 -6.62 -9.19
CA ALA A 45 -7.07 -7.89 -9.91
C ALA A 45 -7.58 -9.10 -9.11
N GLN A 46 -7.71 -9.01 -7.78
CA GLN A 46 -8.19 -10.11 -6.94
C GLN A 46 -9.71 -10.28 -6.86
N GLN A 47 -10.51 -9.31 -7.32
CA GLN A 47 -11.96 -9.28 -7.09
C GLN A 47 -12.75 -10.47 -7.70
N VAL A 48 -12.11 -11.41 -8.38
CA VAL A 48 -12.79 -12.42 -9.20
C VAL A 48 -12.49 -13.88 -8.79
N VAL A 49 -11.61 -14.13 -7.81
CA VAL A 49 -11.19 -15.53 -7.55
C VAL A 49 -11.87 -16.15 -6.33
N ASP A 50 -12.78 -17.09 -6.57
CA ASP A 50 -13.45 -17.88 -5.53
C ASP A 50 -12.50 -18.94 -4.92
N TRP A 51 -11.57 -18.48 -4.09
CA TRP A 51 -10.57 -19.30 -3.42
C TRP A 51 -11.16 -20.25 -2.37
N ARG A 52 -12.44 -20.07 -1.97
CA ARG A 52 -13.09 -20.89 -0.94
C ARG A 52 -13.40 -22.30 -1.41
N ALA A 53 -13.57 -22.50 -2.71
CA ALA A 53 -13.78 -23.81 -3.33
C ALA A 53 -12.47 -24.53 -3.70
N SER A 54 -11.30 -23.90 -3.50
CA SER A 54 -10.01 -24.46 -3.88
C SER A 54 -9.51 -25.51 -2.87
N PRO A 55 -8.87 -26.61 -3.33
CA PRO A 55 -8.17 -27.55 -2.45
C PRO A 55 -7.03 -26.88 -1.65
N GLN A 56 -6.62 -25.67 -2.04
CA GLN A 56 -5.56 -24.89 -1.40
C GLN A 56 -6.11 -23.82 -0.44
N ARG A 57 -7.39 -23.91 -0.04
CA ARG A 57 -8.06 -22.95 0.84
C ARG A 57 -7.26 -22.60 2.09
N ALA A 58 -6.66 -23.58 2.77
CA ALA A 58 -5.87 -23.33 3.98
C ALA A 58 -4.65 -22.42 3.72
N GLN A 59 -3.98 -22.58 2.56
CA GLN A 59 -2.88 -21.71 2.15
C GLN A 59 -3.38 -20.33 1.73
N ALA A 60 -4.51 -20.25 1.03
CA ALA A 60 -5.15 -19.00 0.66
C ALA A 60 -5.55 -18.19 1.92
N GLU A 61 -6.13 -18.84 2.93
CA GLU A 61 -6.48 -18.22 4.21
C GLU A 61 -5.26 -17.78 5.02
N ALA A 62 -4.13 -18.49 4.93
CA ALA A 62 -2.88 -18.08 5.55
C ALA A 62 -2.34 -16.81 4.89
N LEU A 63 -2.23 -16.80 3.55
CA LEU A 63 -1.77 -15.63 2.78
C LEU A 63 -2.68 -14.41 2.98
N LEU A 64 -3.99 -14.62 3.08
CA LEU A 64 -4.94 -13.53 3.35
C LEU A 64 -4.73 -12.95 4.75
N ARG A 65 -4.56 -13.79 5.77
CA ARG A 65 -4.28 -13.34 7.14
C ARG A 65 -2.95 -12.59 7.23
N GLU A 66 -1.91 -13.08 6.57
CA GLU A 66 -0.62 -12.39 6.47
C GLU A 66 -0.79 -11.01 5.80
N SER A 67 -1.50 -10.96 4.67
CA SER A 67 -1.76 -9.71 3.94
C SER A 67 -2.56 -8.71 4.79
N GLN A 68 -3.56 -9.17 5.54
CA GLN A 68 -4.34 -8.35 6.46
C GLN A 68 -3.50 -7.81 7.62
N ALA A 69 -2.62 -8.64 8.19
CA ALA A 69 -1.71 -8.23 9.25
C ALA A 69 -0.70 -7.19 8.76
N LEU A 70 -0.14 -7.38 7.57
CA LEU A 70 0.75 -6.40 6.92
C LEU A 70 0.02 -5.08 6.68
N LEU A 71 -1.18 -5.12 6.11
CA LEU A 71 -1.97 -3.90 5.87
C LEU A 71 -2.27 -3.16 7.19
N ALA A 72 -2.65 -3.88 8.24
CA ALA A 72 -2.90 -3.28 9.55
C ALA A 72 -1.66 -2.63 10.15
N ALA A 73 -0.46 -3.17 9.90
CA ALA A 73 0.81 -2.60 10.33
C ALA A 73 1.23 -1.39 9.48
N LEU A 74 0.93 -1.38 8.17
CA LEU A 74 1.32 -0.31 7.25
C LEU A 74 0.40 0.92 7.33
N MET A 75 -0.89 0.72 7.61
CA MET A 75 -1.88 1.82 7.66
C MET A 75 -1.50 2.97 8.61
N PRO A 76 -1.00 2.74 9.83
CA PRO A 76 -0.50 3.81 10.70
C PRO A 76 0.69 4.57 10.09
N LEU A 77 1.64 3.87 9.47
CA LEU A 77 2.83 4.46 8.86
C LEU A 77 2.46 5.36 7.67
N ILE A 78 1.55 4.89 6.82
CA ILE A 78 1.03 5.68 5.68
C ILE A 78 0.32 6.95 6.18
N ARG A 79 -0.46 6.86 7.27
CA ARG A 79 -1.10 8.03 7.88
C ARG A 79 -0.07 9.01 8.42
N GLN A 80 0.94 8.53 9.14
CA GLN A 80 2.02 9.38 9.64
C GLN A 80 2.73 10.12 8.50
N ALA A 81 3.13 9.41 7.44
CA ALA A 81 3.79 10.02 6.28
C ALA A 81 2.92 11.10 5.60
N ARG A 82 1.60 10.88 5.54
CA ARG A 82 0.64 11.86 5.05
C ARG A 82 0.58 13.10 5.95
N ASP A 83 0.50 12.92 7.26
CA ASP A 83 0.39 14.02 8.23
C ASP A 83 1.66 14.89 8.21
N GLU A 84 2.84 14.25 8.13
CA GLU A 84 4.13 14.94 7.98
C GLU A 84 4.20 15.76 6.69
N SER A 85 3.75 15.19 5.57
CA SER A 85 3.68 15.88 4.28
C SER A 85 2.74 17.09 4.32
N GLN A 86 1.57 16.95 4.98
CA GLN A 86 0.63 18.06 5.15
C GLN A 86 1.23 19.18 6.02
N GLY A 87 1.93 18.83 7.10
CA GLY A 87 2.64 19.78 7.95
C GLY A 87 3.73 20.55 7.19
N ALA A 88 4.52 19.86 6.36
CA ALA A 88 5.56 20.48 5.54
C ALA A 88 4.97 21.47 4.51
N LEU A 89 3.87 21.11 3.84
CA LEU A 89 3.16 22.00 2.91
C LEU A 89 2.59 23.23 3.61
N GLN A 90 2.01 23.07 4.80
CA GLN A 90 1.51 24.18 5.61
C GLN A 90 2.62 25.16 5.99
N ASN A 91 3.80 24.63 6.35
CA ASN A 91 4.97 25.45 6.69
C ASN A 91 5.47 26.23 5.47
N LEU A 92 5.61 25.59 4.30
CA LEU A 92 5.98 26.26 3.05
C LEU A 92 5.01 27.39 2.69
N HIS A 93 3.70 27.14 2.78
CA HIS A 93 2.69 28.17 2.53
C HIS A 93 2.79 29.36 3.49
N ASN A 94 3.07 29.10 4.76
CA ASN A 94 3.29 30.16 5.75
C ASN A 94 4.58 30.94 5.46
N THR A 95 5.66 30.27 5.08
CA THR A 95 6.91 30.92 4.66
C THR A 95 6.71 31.79 3.43
N ASP A 96 5.96 31.33 2.43
CA ASP A 96 5.64 32.11 1.24
C ASP A 96 4.79 33.35 1.56
N LYS A 97 3.81 33.22 2.47
CA LYS A 97 3.04 34.37 2.96
C LYS A 97 3.93 35.39 3.66
N LEU A 98 4.83 34.95 4.53
CA LEU A 98 5.77 35.84 5.22
C LEU A 98 6.69 36.52 4.20
N ASN A 99 7.28 35.78 3.26
CA ASN A 99 8.13 36.34 2.21
C ASN A 99 7.42 37.39 1.34
N ARG A 100 6.12 37.23 1.07
CA ARG A 100 5.31 38.25 0.37
C ARG A 100 5.00 39.46 1.25
N ALA A 101 4.85 39.27 2.56
CA ALA A 101 4.54 40.37 3.49
C ALA A 101 5.76 41.26 3.79
N TYR A 102 6.98 40.72 3.68
CA TYR A 102 8.24 41.45 3.90
C TYR A 102 8.92 41.96 2.61
N ARG A 103 8.29 41.79 1.45
CA ARG A 103 8.69 42.41 0.16
C ARG A 103 7.85 43.65 -0.10
#